data_AF-A0A1X2HKQ1-F1
#
_entry.id   AF-A0A1X2HKQ1-F1
#
_cell.length_a   1.000
_cell.length_b   1.000
_cell.length_c   1.000
_cell.angle_alpha   90.00
_cell.angle_beta   90.00
_cell.angle_gamma   90.00
#
_symmetry.space_group_name_H-M   'P 1'
#
loop_
_entity.id
_entity.type
_entity.pdbx_description
1 polymer ?
#
loop_
_entity_poly.entity_id
_entity_poly.type
_entity_poly.pdbx_seq_one_letter_code
_entity_poly.pdbx_strand_id
1 'polypeptide(L)'
;MHYRRHHPSSSSSSPKQEGQEKVGRRRKRSIVWHFFFPQHKRNSTSESPAHEPSAEQKAAISSLADYGDRHLSLSLDTDIYRSILESTGWDNSNAIVELNDFQEADQRLLAPPPVPGTALLGCENDRTTSCYIDALLFAMYIGLDAFDPLLTYDVSNDDTKQRLQMLLRLVINKMRKGHLVRTNLVHHLRMELRKTSWAGSENDCWTQEDASEFFMFLTDTFDLPYLPFQIRLFHGGNRDADDDRVMTDRMLAVSVDDASLQPLRLESMLLDHFYNSIVTGIRRRVDGHTNEDDHHTETDISPPDSPTSPSESLKHMHIEDATSRYRQEVPVTAWQVLELLPFYSGTNEQGKAVNAQIQGHFPGDFHLILPIVLKRYTFDGRGLRKVKRSVQIPPLIHFNQFINRNADNLICATCGQHAECLLQLRSAVCHLGDSPHAGHYIAYARLDDPAGATVWLRLDDMRLEERVKMYTEAEFESVYEELGRNAYILFYELSSACNHETAGGESGEEEDMPKKKDFDPDSKSPLGPGNHGGETFSALSDERTEDSTELYATPDANNGGDENNVDDEHRTKIPCKFA
;
A
#
# COMPACT_ATOMS: atom_id res chain seq x y z
N MET A 1 23.63 42.91 -27.62
CA MET A 1 23.19 44.04 -28.48
C MET A 1 22.53 43.50 -29.74
N HIS A 2 21.67 44.30 -30.40
CA HIS A 2 20.93 44.00 -31.64
C HIS A 2 19.91 42.84 -31.63
N TYR A 3 18.74 43.13 -31.05
CA TYR A 3 17.47 42.63 -31.58
C TYR A 3 17.16 43.33 -32.92
N ARG A 4 16.67 42.58 -33.93
CA ARG A 4 16.10 43.16 -35.16
C ARG A 4 14.65 42.71 -35.31
N ARG A 5 13.71 43.67 -35.31
CA ARG A 5 12.28 43.42 -35.51
C ARG A 5 11.98 43.18 -36.99
N HIS A 6 11.06 42.27 -37.29
CA HIS A 6 10.27 42.31 -38.51
C HIS A 6 8.79 42.05 -38.19
N HIS A 7 7.92 42.96 -38.64
CA HIS A 7 6.47 42.80 -38.60
C HIS A 7 6.00 41.89 -39.75
N PRO A 8 4.95 41.08 -39.56
CA PRO A 8 4.08 40.64 -40.63
C PRO A 8 2.85 41.56 -40.76
N SER A 9 2.57 41.99 -41.98
CA SER A 9 1.38 42.75 -42.37
C SER A 9 0.16 41.86 -42.59
N SER A 10 -1.02 42.32 -42.18
CA SER A 10 -2.30 41.68 -42.47
C SER A 10 -2.71 41.78 -43.95
N SER A 11 -3.21 40.69 -44.52
CA SER A 11 -4.12 40.73 -45.68
C SER A 11 -5.20 39.67 -45.53
N SER A 12 -6.43 40.04 -45.89
CA SER A 12 -7.63 39.24 -45.72
C SER A 12 -7.99 38.44 -46.98
N SER A 13 -8.47 37.21 -46.80
CA SER A 13 -9.23 36.49 -47.83
C SER A 13 -10.26 35.56 -47.19
N SER A 14 -11.46 35.56 -47.77
CA SER A 14 -12.64 34.87 -47.24
C SER A 14 -12.59 33.35 -47.45
N PRO A 15 -13.28 32.54 -46.62
CA PRO A 15 -13.10 31.09 -46.60
C PRO A 15 -13.75 30.40 -47.81
N LYS A 16 -13.05 29.41 -48.37
CA LYS A 16 -13.68 28.40 -49.23
C LYS A 16 -14.39 27.36 -48.37
N GLN A 17 -15.59 26.97 -48.79
CA GLN A 17 -16.26 25.78 -48.26
C GLN A 17 -15.56 24.54 -48.81
N GLU A 18 -15.10 23.67 -47.93
CA GLU A 18 -14.69 22.30 -48.25
C GLU A 18 -15.42 21.32 -47.31
N GLY A 19 -15.71 20.13 -47.84
CA GLY A 19 -16.81 19.30 -47.34
C GLY A 19 -16.62 18.72 -45.94
N GLN A 20 -17.73 18.54 -45.22
CA GLN A 20 -17.77 17.72 -44.02
C GLN A 20 -17.57 16.24 -44.40
N GLU A 21 -16.32 15.77 -44.40
CA GLU A 21 -16.07 14.34 -44.24
C GLU A 21 -16.57 13.91 -42.86
N LYS A 22 -17.62 13.08 -42.85
CA LYS A 22 -18.07 12.40 -41.64
C LYS A 22 -16.99 11.39 -41.22
N VAL A 23 -16.06 11.83 -40.37
CA VAL A 23 -15.12 10.93 -39.68
C VAL A 23 -15.94 10.00 -38.79
N GLY A 24 -16.32 8.85 -39.35
CA GLY A 24 -16.98 7.78 -38.63
C GLY A 24 -16.06 7.33 -37.50
N ARG A 25 -16.45 7.63 -36.26
CA ARG A 25 -15.75 7.22 -35.04
C ARG A 25 -15.70 5.68 -35.04
N ARG A 26 -14.58 5.10 -35.52
CA ARG A 26 -14.37 3.64 -35.57
C ARG A 26 -14.55 3.09 -34.16
N ARG A 27 -15.71 2.48 -33.89
CA ARG A 27 -16.00 1.77 -32.64
C ARG A 27 -14.90 0.71 -32.47
N LYS A 28 -13.96 0.92 -31.53
CA LYS A 28 -12.96 -0.09 -31.17
C LYS A 28 -13.74 -1.30 -30.65
N ARG A 29 -13.58 -2.47 -31.28
CA ARG A 29 -13.99 -3.73 -30.67
C ARG A 29 -13.11 -3.91 -29.44
N SER A 30 -13.66 -3.86 -28.23
CA SER A 30 -12.86 -4.10 -27.03
C SER A 30 -12.48 -5.58 -26.99
N ILE A 31 -11.17 -5.83 -27.00
CA ILE A 31 -10.53 -7.16 -27.01
C ILE A 31 -10.82 -7.91 -25.69
N VAL A 32 -11.15 -7.16 -24.63
CA VAL A 32 -11.44 -7.64 -23.28
C VAL A 32 -12.58 -8.66 -23.25
N TRP A 33 -13.69 -8.37 -23.94
CA TRP A 33 -14.89 -9.19 -23.84
C TRP A 33 -14.71 -10.56 -24.47
N HIS A 34 -13.98 -10.64 -25.59
CA HIS A 34 -13.59 -11.90 -26.24
C HIS A 34 -12.58 -12.72 -25.42
N PHE A 35 -11.92 -12.12 -24.42
CA PHE A 35 -11.02 -12.82 -23.51
C PHE A 35 -11.79 -13.51 -22.38
N PHE A 36 -12.73 -12.82 -21.72
CA PHE A 36 -13.59 -13.43 -20.69
C PHE A 36 -14.59 -14.43 -21.27
N PHE A 37 -15.05 -14.16 -22.49
CA PHE A 37 -16.05 -14.96 -23.19
C PHE A 37 -15.47 -15.42 -24.53
N PRO A 38 -14.53 -16.40 -24.51
CA PRO A 38 -14.02 -16.98 -25.75
C PRO A 38 -15.19 -17.54 -26.55
N GLN A 39 -15.29 -17.18 -27.82
CA GLN A 39 -16.23 -17.85 -28.72
C GLN A 39 -15.95 -19.35 -28.67
N HIS A 40 -16.93 -20.15 -28.24
CA HIS A 40 -16.89 -21.60 -28.40
C HIS A 40 -16.88 -21.92 -29.90
N LYS A 41 -15.69 -21.96 -30.49
CA LYS A 41 -15.46 -22.62 -31.78
C LYS A 41 -15.88 -24.07 -31.59
N ARG A 42 -17.08 -24.39 -32.07
CA ARG A 42 -17.63 -25.75 -32.12
C ARG A 42 -16.68 -26.62 -32.95
N ASN A 43 -15.74 -27.29 -32.27
CA ASN A 43 -15.05 -28.43 -32.86
C ASN A 43 -16.11 -29.46 -33.21
N SER A 44 -16.19 -29.82 -34.49
CA SER A 44 -17.32 -30.54 -35.08
C SER A 44 -17.34 -32.05 -34.78
N THR A 45 -16.81 -32.48 -33.63
CA THR A 45 -16.64 -33.89 -33.26
C THR A 45 -16.74 -34.08 -31.74
N SER A 46 -17.86 -34.64 -31.29
CA SER A 46 -18.26 -34.94 -29.88
C SER A 46 -18.39 -33.72 -28.95
N GLU A 47 -19.36 -33.62 -28.04
CA GLU A 47 -20.62 -34.37 -27.82
C GLU A 47 -21.61 -33.44 -27.06
N SER A 48 -22.91 -33.75 -27.10
CA SER A 48 -24.04 -32.93 -26.57
C SER A 48 -24.46 -31.70 -27.41
N PRO A 49 -25.75 -31.57 -27.80
CA PRO A 49 -26.25 -30.37 -28.45
C PRO A 49 -26.41 -29.24 -27.40
N ALA A 50 -25.69 -28.13 -27.59
CA ALA A 50 -25.94 -26.92 -26.81
C ALA A 50 -27.40 -26.49 -26.99
N HIS A 51 -28.16 -26.48 -25.89
CA HIS A 51 -29.60 -26.23 -25.91
C HIS A 51 -29.88 -24.89 -26.60
N GLU A 52 -30.75 -24.92 -27.62
CA GLU A 52 -31.16 -23.68 -28.28
C GLU A 52 -31.89 -22.81 -27.24
N PRO A 53 -31.54 -21.52 -27.10
CA PRO A 53 -32.12 -20.70 -26.05
C PRO A 53 -33.63 -20.53 -26.29
N SER A 54 -34.39 -20.58 -25.20
CA SER A 54 -35.84 -20.39 -25.21
C SER A 54 -36.23 -19.01 -25.77
N ALA A 55 -37.52 -18.80 -26.07
CA ALA A 55 -38.00 -17.49 -26.51
C ALA A 55 -37.72 -16.39 -25.46
N GLU A 56 -37.87 -16.72 -24.17
CA GLU A 56 -37.58 -15.84 -23.04
C GLU A 56 -36.07 -15.54 -22.94
N GLN A 57 -35.22 -16.56 -23.07
CA GLN A 57 -33.77 -16.41 -23.08
C GLN A 57 -33.29 -15.54 -24.26
N LYS A 58 -33.87 -15.73 -25.45
CA LYS A 58 -33.60 -14.88 -26.63
C LYS A 58 -34.05 -13.43 -26.39
N ALA A 59 -35.18 -13.21 -25.72
CA ALA A 59 -35.64 -11.88 -25.34
C ALA A 59 -34.72 -11.22 -24.30
N ALA A 60 -34.27 -11.95 -23.27
CA ALA A 60 -33.32 -11.46 -22.27
C ALA A 60 -31.98 -11.06 -22.91
N ILE A 61 -31.43 -11.89 -23.81
CA ILE A 61 -30.22 -11.57 -24.58
C ILE A 61 -30.40 -10.26 -25.37
N SER A 62 -31.54 -10.11 -26.06
CA SER A 62 -31.83 -8.88 -26.81
C SER A 62 -31.98 -7.66 -25.89
N SER A 63 -32.60 -7.83 -24.71
CA SER A 63 -32.76 -6.75 -23.72
C SER A 63 -31.43 -6.28 -23.16
N LEU A 64 -30.51 -7.20 -22.84
CA LEU A 64 -29.17 -6.86 -22.35
C LEU A 64 -28.31 -6.24 -23.45
N ALA A 65 -28.43 -6.72 -24.70
CA ALA A 65 -27.74 -6.14 -25.85
C ALA A 65 -28.22 -4.70 -26.15
N ASP A 66 -29.54 -4.46 -26.10
CA ASP A 66 -30.13 -3.13 -26.24
C ASP A 66 -29.68 -2.19 -25.11
N TYR A 67 -29.56 -2.69 -23.88
CA TYR A 67 -29.01 -1.91 -22.77
C TYR A 67 -27.54 -1.54 -23.04
N GLY A 68 -26.72 -2.51 -23.48
CA GLY A 68 -25.31 -2.31 -23.80
C GLY A 68 -25.07 -1.23 -24.86
N ASP A 69 -25.77 -1.26 -26.01
CA ASP A 69 -25.58 -0.24 -27.06
C ASP A 69 -26.11 1.13 -26.63
N ARG A 70 -27.28 1.20 -25.96
CA ARG A 70 -27.92 2.47 -25.59
C ARG A 70 -27.26 3.20 -24.42
N HIS A 71 -26.84 2.48 -23.38
CA HIS A 71 -26.32 3.07 -22.14
C HIS A 71 -24.80 3.04 -22.05
N LEU A 72 -24.15 2.00 -22.58
CA LEU A 72 -22.69 1.78 -22.46
C LEU A 72 -21.93 1.98 -23.78
N SER A 73 -22.62 2.25 -24.89
CA SER A 73 -22.06 2.28 -26.25
C SER A 73 -21.35 0.98 -26.66
N LEU A 74 -21.74 -0.15 -26.07
CA LEU A 74 -21.16 -1.46 -26.31
C LEU A 74 -21.78 -2.17 -27.51
N SER A 75 -20.94 -2.82 -28.31
CA SER A 75 -21.34 -3.61 -29.46
C SER A 75 -20.56 -4.93 -29.43
N LEU A 76 -21.11 -5.88 -28.68
CA LEU A 76 -20.53 -7.20 -28.39
C LEU A 76 -21.25 -8.29 -29.19
N ASP A 77 -20.61 -9.45 -29.33
CA ASP A 77 -21.24 -10.62 -29.96
C ASP A 77 -22.37 -11.16 -29.06
N THR A 78 -23.44 -11.68 -29.66
CA THR A 78 -24.63 -12.20 -28.95
C THR A 78 -24.31 -13.27 -27.90
N ASP A 79 -23.27 -14.09 -28.16
CA ASP A 79 -22.82 -15.15 -27.24
C ASP A 79 -22.21 -14.59 -25.94
N ILE A 80 -21.70 -13.34 -25.96
CA ILE A 80 -21.14 -12.67 -24.78
C ILE A 80 -22.26 -12.27 -23.83
N TYR A 81 -23.31 -11.61 -24.33
CA TYR A 81 -24.51 -11.30 -23.55
C TYR A 81 -25.19 -12.56 -23.02
N ARG A 82 -25.23 -13.63 -23.82
CA ARG A 82 -25.70 -14.95 -23.39
C ARG A 82 -24.88 -15.49 -22.21
N SER A 83 -23.55 -15.46 -22.29
CA SER A 83 -22.70 -16.03 -21.24
C SER A 83 -22.75 -15.23 -19.93
N ILE A 84 -22.89 -13.89 -20.02
CA ILE A 84 -23.19 -13.05 -18.85
C ILE A 84 -24.51 -13.49 -18.20
N LEU A 85 -25.60 -13.61 -18.97
CA LEU A 85 -26.91 -14.09 -18.47
C LEU A 85 -26.82 -15.51 -17.89
N GLU A 86 -26.10 -16.43 -18.53
CA GLU A 86 -25.90 -17.78 -17.99
C GLU A 86 -25.16 -17.75 -16.64
N SER A 87 -24.18 -16.84 -16.47
CA SER A 87 -23.46 -16.65 -15.19
C SER A 87 -24.29 -16.03 -14.07
N THR A 88 -25.37 -15.31 -14.41
CA THR A 88 -26.30 -14.70 -13.44
C THR A 88 -27.59 -15.50 -13.25
N GLY A 89 -27.65 -16.74 -13.73
CA GLY A 89 -28.86 -17.57 -13.63
C GLY A 89 -30.04 -17.05 -14.46
N TRP A 90 -29.75 -16.32 -15.54
CA TRP A 90 -30.68 -15.60 -16.41
C TRP A 90 -31.42 -14.42 -15.74
N ASP A 91 -30.96 -13.97 -14.56
CA ASP A 91 -31.43 -12.72 -13.98
C ASP A 91 -30.87 -11.52 -14.75
N ASN A 92 -31.77 -10.74 -15.35
CA ASN A 92 -31.42 -9.59 -16.20
C ASN A 92 -30.91 -8.38 -15.41
N SER A 93 -31.35 -8.19 -14.16
CA SER A 93 -30.86 -7.08 -13.32
C SER A 93 -29.42 -7.32 -12.88
N ASN A 94 -29.13 -8.54 -12.41
CA ASN A 94 -27.77 -8.98 -12.10
C ASN A 94 -26.88 -8.97 -13.34
N ALA A 95 -27.40 -9.34 -14.53
CA ALA A 95 -26.63 -9.27 -15.77
C ALA A 95 -26.28 -7.84 -16.19
N ILE A 96 -27.17 -6.87 -15.95
CA ILE A 96 -26.90 -5.43 -16.14
C ILE A 96 -25.81 -4.97 -15.16
N VAL A 97 -25.88 -5.36 -13.88
CA VAL A 97 -24.84 -5.04 -12.88
C VAL A 97 -23.49 -5.61 -13.30
N GLU A 98 -23.45 -6.88 -13.70
CA GLU A 98 -22.24 -7.56 -14.17
C GLU A 98 -21.64 -6.85 -15.40
N LEU A 99 -22.47 -6.49 -16.39
CA LEU A 99 -22.06 -5.75 -17.59
C LEU A 99 -21.48 -4.36 -17.26
N ASN A 100 -22.04 -3.66 -16.28
CA ASN A 100 -21.53 -2.37 -15.81
C ASN A 100 -20.16 -2.53 -15.13
N ASP A 101 -19.99 -3.53 -14.25
CA ASP A 101 -18.71 -3.79 -13.57
C ASP A 101 -17.57 -4.06 -14.57
N PHE A 102 -17.83 -4.88 -15.61
CA PHE A 102 -16.88 -5.12 -16.70
C PHE A 102 -16.56 -3.85 -17.49
N GLN A 103 -17.57 -3.03 -17.80
CA GLN A 103 -17.39 -1.82 -18.59
C GLN A 103 -16.59 -0.75 -17.84
N GLU A 104 -16.81 -0.58 -16.54
CA GLU A 104 -16.01 0.32 -15.69
C GLU A 104 -14.55 -0.14 -15.64
N ALA A 105 -14.30 -1.45 -15.49
CA ALA A 105 -12.94 -2.00 -15.48
C ALA A 105 -12.20 -1.86 -16.83
N ASP A 106 -12.90 -1.96 -17.97
CA ASP A 106 -12.39 -1.66 -19.33
C ASP A 106 -12.04 -0.16 -19.46
N GLN A 107 -12.89 0.72 -18.91
CA GLN A 107 -12.69 2.18 -18.91
C GLN A 107 -11.63 2.70 -17.92
N ARG A 108 -10.96 1.81 -17.17
CA ARG A 108 -10.03 2.13 -16.06
C ARG A 108 -10.67 2.89 -14.89
N LEU A 109 -11.99 2.76 -14.70
CA LEU A 109 -12.67 3.30 -13.54
C LEU A 109 -12.55 2.33 -12.36
N LEU A 110 -12.25 2.88 -11.19
CA LEU A 110 -12.17 2.16 -9.93
C LEU A 110 -13.21 2.79 -8.98
N ALA A 111 -14.03 1.96 -8.35
CA ALA A 111 -15.00 2.40 -7.34
C ALA A 111 -14.25 2.93 -6.10
N PRO A 112 -14.73 3.98 -5.40
CA PRO A 112 -14.10 4.44 -4.17
C PRO A 112 -14.24 3.39 -3.04
N PRO A 113 -13.41 3.45 -1.99
CA PRO A 113 -13.62 2.67 -0.76
C PRO A 113 -15.07 2.73 -0.26
N PRO A 114 -15.67 1.61 0.16
CA PRO A 114 -17.02 1.60 0.71
C PRO A 114 -17.10 2.38 2.03
N VAL A 115 -18.26 2.98 2.29
CA VAL A 115 -18.56 3.59 3.60
C VAL A 115 -18.98 2.53 4.62
N PRO A 116 -18.79 2.75 5.93
CA PRO A 116 -19.33 1.87 6.96
C PRO A 116 -20.83 1.57 6.76
N GLY A 117 -21.23 0.33 7.02
CA GLY A 117 -22.60 -0.16 6.75
C GLY A 117 -22.86 -0.64 5.32
N THR A 118 -21.94 -0.46 4.36
CA THR A 118 -22.05 -1.09 3.03
C THR A 118 -21.99 -2.62 3.18
N ALA A 119 -23.02 -3.33 2.71
CA ALA A 119 -23.08 -4.79 2.76
C ALA A 119 -22.14 -5.39 1.69
N LEU A 120 -21.04 -6.03 2.13
CA LEU A 120 -20.07 -6.64 1.22
C LEU A 120 -20.21 -8.17 1.19
N LEU A 121 -20.22 -8.77 -0.01
CA LEU A 121 -20.35 -10.23 -0.18
C LEU A 121 -19.01 -10.98 -0.23
N GLY A 122 -17.89 -10.28 -0.48
CA GLY A 122 -16.55 -10.86 -0.54
C GLY A 122 -16.28 -11.72 -1.79
N CYS A 123 -15.33 -12.65 -1.67
CA CYS A 123 -14.89 -13.55 -2.74
C CYS A 123 -15.25 -15.02 -2.47
N GLU A 124 -15.55 -15.78 -3.52
CA GLU A 124 -15.59 -17.24 -3.45
C GLU A 124 -14.20 -17.83 -3.76
N ASN A 125 -13.73 -18.75 -2.91
CA ASN A 125 -12.41 -19.33 -3.06
C ASN A 125 -12.31 -20.32 -4.25
N ASP A 126 -11.38 -20.09 -5.18
CA ASP A 126 -11.09 -21.04 -6.27
C ASP A 126 -10.27 -22.24 -5.76
N ARG A 127 -10.90 -23.42 -5.78
CA ARG A 127 -10.29 -24.71 -5.38
C ARG A 127 -9.62 -24.69 -4.00
N THR A 128 -10.22 -24.02 -3.02
CA THR A 128 -9.75 -23.98 -1.63
C THR A 128 -8.28 -23.52 -1.46
N THR A 129 -7.76 -22.75 -2.42
CA THR A 129 -6.34 -22.34 -2.51
C THR A 129 -6.14 -20.86 -2.88
N SER A 130 -7.20 -20.10 -3.19
CA SER A 130 -7.05 -18.69 -3.60
C SER A 130 -6.97 -17.69 -2.45
N CYS A 131 -7.18 -18.11 -1.20
CA CYS A 131 -7.34 -17.21 -0.06
C CYS A 131 -6.18 -16.23 0.17
N TYR A 132 -4.95 -16.55 -0.26
CA TYR A 132 -3.82 -15.61 -0.22
C TYR A 132 -4.01 -14.41 -1.18
N ILE A 133 -4.69 -14.63 -2.31
CA ILE A 133 -5.10 -13.59 -3.26
C ILE A 133 -6.26 -12.80 -2.66
N ASP A 134 -7.31 -13.50 -2.24
CA ASP A 134 -8.56 -12.89 -1.79
C ASP A 134 -8.34 -12.02 -0.54
N ALA A 135 -7.60 -12.53 0.45
CA ALA A 135 -7.20 -11.79 1.64
C ALA A 135 -6.27 -10.60 1.32
N LEU A 136 -5.23 -10.79 0.49
CA LEU A 136 -4.31 -9.69 0.18
C LEU A 136 -5.03 -8.55 -0.55
N LEU A 137 -5.82 -8.86 -1.58
CA LEU A 137 -6.56 -7.84 -2.33
C LEU A 137 -7.59 -7.12 -1.43
N PHE A 138 -8.24 -7.84 -0.51
CA PHE A 138 -9.15 -7.23 0.45
C PHE A 138 -8.41 -6.28 1.41
N ALA A 139 -7.26 -6.69 1.95
CA ALA A 139 -6.44 -5.83 2.82
C ALA A 139 -5.87 -4.61 2.07
N MET A 140 -5.43 -4.78 0.83
CA MET A 140 -4.84 -3.69 0.04
C MET A 140 -5.86 -2.66 -0.45
N TYR A 141 -7.11 -3.04 -0.75
CA TYR A 141 -8.02 -2.17 -1.50
C TYR A 141 -9.37 -1.87 -0.84
N ILE A 142 -9.78 -2.50 0.26
CA ILE A 142 -11.10 -2.19 0.84
C ILE A 142 -11.11 -0.83 1.51
N GLY A 143 -10.28 -0.60 2.53
CA GLY A 143 -10.21 0.66 3.28
C GLY A 143 -9.09 1.61 2.86
N LEU A 144 -8.43 1.30 1.75
CA LEU A 144 -7.22 1.96 1.27
C LEU A 144 -7.38 2.26 -0.22
N ASP A 145 -7.08 3.50 -0.61
CA ASP A 145 -6.97 4.00 -1.98
C ASP A 145 -5.51 4.29 -2.40
N ALA A 146 -4.57 4.32 -1.45
CA ALA A 146 -3.14 4.51 -1.72
C ALA A 146 -2.52 3.48 -2.70
N PHE A 147 -3.17 2.33 -2.92
CA PHE A 147 -2.78 1.32 -3.91
C PHE A 147 -3.54 1.45 -5.26
N ASP A 148 -4.59 2.27 -5.34
CA ASP A 148 -5.40 2.50 -6.55
C ASP A 148 -4.59 2.98 -7.77
N PRO A 149 -3.51 3.78 -7.61
CA PRO A 149 -2.63 4.11 -8.72
C PRO A 149 -2.11 2.89 -9.48
N LEU A 150 -1.77 1.78 -8.80
CA LEU A 150 -1.32 0.51 -9.42
C LEU A 150 -2.32 -0.02 -10.45
N LEU A 151 -3.61 0.20 -10.19
CA LEU A 151 -4.71 -0.30 -11.01
C LEU A 151 -5.22 0.71 -12.02
N THR A 152 -4.77 1.96 -12.02
CA THR A 152 -5.31 3.04 -12.86
C THR A 152 -4.30 3.65 -13.84
N TYR A 153 -3.00 3.62 -13.54
CA TYR A 153 -1.96 4.09 -14.47
C TYR A 153 -1.85 3.25 -15.75
N ASP A 154 -1.39 3.84 -16.85
CA ASP A 154 -1.37 3.16 -18.16
C ASP A 154 -0.11 2.30 -18.38
N VAL A 155 -0.24 0.99 -18.18
CA VAL A 155 0.75 -0.06 -18.56
C VAL A 155 0.80 -0.29 -20.09
N SER A 156 0.98 0.80 -20.84
CA SER A 156 0.76 0.92 -22.29
C SER A 156 1.54 -0.03 -23.22
N ASN A 157 2.56 -0.74 -22.72
CA ASN A 157 3.46 -1.58 -23.53
C ASN A 157 3.34 -3.10 -23.28
N ASP A 158 2.43 -3.57 -22.41
CA ASP A 158 2.29 -5.00 -22.08
C ASP A 158 0.81 -5.43 -22.01
N ASP A 159 0.34 -6.10 -23.06
CA ASP A 159 -1.01 -6.68 -23.19
C ASP A 159 -1.41 -7.59 -22.01
N THR A 160 -0.44 -8.28 -21.39
CA THR A 160 -0.69 -9.24 -20.30
C THR A 160 -0.88 -8.49 -18.99
N LYS A 161 -0.02 -7.49 -18.71
CA LYS A 161 -0.21 -6.58 -17.57
C LYS A 161 -1.50 -5.79 -17.70
N GLN A 162 -1.88 -5.31 -18.89
CA GLN A 162 -3.16 -4.62 -19.11
C GLN A 162 -4.36 -5.49 -18.74
N ARG A 163 -4.37 -6.77 -19.13
CA ARG A 163 -5.43 -7.73 -18.77
C ARG A 163 -5.45 -8.02 -17.27
N LEU A 164 -4.29 -8.26 -16.66
CA LEU A 164 -4.20 -8.47 -15.23
C LEU A 164 -4.69 -7.25 -14.43
N GLN A 165 -4.24 -6.05 -14.79
CA GLN A 165 -4.64 -4.80 -14.13
C GLN A 165 -6.16 -4.59 -14.22
N MET A 166 -6.75 -4.88 -15.38
CA MET A 166 -8.20 -4.81 -15.60
C MET A 166 -8.98 -5.88 -14.81
N LEU A 167 -8.48 -7.12 -14.72
CA LEU A 167 -9.05 -8.17 -13.88
C LEU A 167 -9.01 -7.78 -12.39
N LEU A 168 -7.90 -7.21 -11.94
CA LEU A 168 -7.77 -6.67 -10.60
C LEU A 168 -8.77 -5.54 -10.37
N ARG A 169 -8.86 -4.54 -11.28
CA ARG A 169 -9.90 -3.49 -11.22
C ARG A 169 -11.30 -4.07 -11.09
N LEU A 170 -11.65 -5.09 -11.89
CA LEU A 170 -12.96 -5.74 -11.83
C LEU A 170 -13.21 -6.41 -10.48
N VAL A 171 -12.24 -7.16 -9.96
CA VAL A 171 -12.33 -7.80 -8.63
C VAL A 171 -12.46 -6.75 -7.52
N ILE A 172 -11.64 -5.70 -7.53
CA ILE A 172 -11.72 -4.61 -6.55
C ILE A 172 -13.06 -3.86 -6.65
N ASN A 173 -13.54 -3.53 -7.85
CA ASN A 173 -14.82 -2.85 -8.06
C ASN A 173 -15.98 -3.67 -7.51
N LYS A 174 -16.02 -4.97 -7.78
CA LYS A 174 -17.05 -5.85 -7.23
C LYS A 174 -17.00 -5.87 -5.70
N MET A 175 -15.80 -6.08 -5.12
CA MET A 175 -15.63 -6.05 -3.66
C MET A 175 -16.08 -4.72 -3.04
N ARG A 176 -15.64 -3.56 -3.56
CA ARG A 176 -15.97 -2.22 -3.02
C ARG A 176 -17.45 -1.88 -3.16
N LYS A 177 -18.12 -2.31 -4.24
CA LYS A 177 -19.58 -2.16 -4.42
C LYS A 177 -20.40 -3.19 -3.62
N GLY A 178 -19.74 -4.16 -2.98
CA GLY A 178 -20.39 -5.26 -2.28
C GLY A 178 -20.94 -6.38 -3.16
N HIS A 179 -20.63 -6.38 -4.46
CA HIS A 179 -20.98 -7.47 -5.37
C HIS A 179 -20.10 -8.70 -5.10
N LEU A 180 -20.68 -9.91 -5.21
CA LEU A 180 -19.93 -11.15 -5.01
C LEU A 180 -18.89 -11.35 -6.13
N VAL A 181 -17.62 -11.54 -5.74
CA VAL A 181 -16.57 -12.01 -6.64
C VAL A 181 -16.66 -13.53 -6.73
N ARG A 182 -17.28 -14.02 -7.80
CA ARG A 182 -17.52 -15.45 -8.01
C ARG A 182 -16.25 -16.23 -8.36
N THR A 183 -16.27 -17.52 -8.06
CA THR A 183 -15.16 -18.48 -8.24
C THR A 183 -14.59 -18.44 -9.67
N ASN A 184 -15.44 -18.28 -10.69
CA ASN A 184 -15.01 -18.19 -12.08
C ASN A 184 -14.15 -16.94 -12.36
N LEU A 185 -14.46 -15.79 -11.75
CA LEU A 185 -13.67 -14.57 -11.89
C LEU A 185 -12.31 -14.71 -11.17
N VAL A 186 -12.30 -15.31 -9.97
CA VAL A 186 -11.04 -15.66 -9.27
C VAL A 186 -10.19 -16.62 -10.12
N HIS A 187 -10.81 -17.61 -10.76
CA HIS A 187 -10.14 -18.53 -11.68
C HIS A 187 -9.51 -17.81 -12.89
N HIS A 188 -10.24 -16.87 -13.52
CA HIS A 188 -9.71 -16.05 -14.61
C HIS A 188 -8.55 -15.15 -14.15
N LEU A 189 -8.63 -14.59 -12.94
CA LEU A 189 -7.52 -13.84 -12.33
C LEU A 189 -6.27 -14.72 -12.17
N ARG A 190 -6.41 -15.94 -11.64
CA ARG A 190 -5.30 -16.91 -11.50
C ARG A 190 -4.69 -17.30 -12.85
N MET A 191 -5.50 -17.40 -13.90
CA MET A 191 -5.02 -17.67 -15.27
C MET A 191 -4.19 -16.52 -15.84
N GLU A 192 -4.56 -15.25 -15.65
CA GLU A 192 -3.72 -14.13 -16.09
C GLU A 192 -2.50 -13.93 -15.18
N LEU A 193 -2.61 -14.15 -13.87
CA LEU A 193 -1.47 -14.18 -12.96
C LEU A 193 -0.39 -15.15 -13.45
N ARG A 194 -0.78 -16.39 -13.81
CA ARG A 194 0.15 -17.39 -14.38
C ARG A 194 0.82 -16.88 -15.66
N LYS A 195 0.11 -16.15 -16.53
CA LYS A 195 0.67 -15.57 -17.76
C LYS A 195 1.61 -14.40 -17.51
N THR A 196 1.41 -13.65 -16.43
CA THR A 196 2.36 -12.63 -15.94
C THR A 196 3.51 -13.21 -15.12
N SER A 197 3.77 -14.52 -15.22
CA SER A 197 4.85 -15.26 -14.51
C SER A 197 4.67 -15.46 -13.01
N TRP A 198 3.45 -15.33 -12.46
CA TRP A 198 3.18 -15.78 -11.09
C TRP A 198 3.19 -17.30 -10.99
N ALA A 199 3.95 -17.84 -10.05
CA ALA A 199 4.22 -19.28 -9.93
C ALA A 199 3.17 -20.07 -9.12
N GLY A 200 1.94 -19.55 -8.97
CA GLY A 200 0.89 -20.11 -8.11
C GLY A 200 0.22 -21.42 -8.56
N SER A 201 0.96 -22.32 -9.21
CA SER A 201 0.48 -23.65 -9.64
C SER A 201 1.61 -24.65 -9.87
N GLU A 202 1.35 -25.92 -9.57
CA GLU A 202 2.25 -27.05 -9.81
C GLU A 202 1.50 -28.20 -10.51
N ASN A 203 2.11 -28.79 -11.55
CA ASN A 203 1.50 -29.88 -12.33
C ASN A 203 0.06 -29.56 -12.79
N ASP A 204 -0.13 -28.33 -13.29
CA ASP A 204 -1.40 -27.69 -13.65
C ASP A 204 -2.45 -27.56 -12.53
N CYS A 205 -2.15 -28.02 -11.31
CA CYS A 205 -2.99 -27.84 -10.13
C CYS A 205 -2.69 -26.48 -9.50
N TRP A 206 -3.73 -25.73 -9.14
CA TRP A 206 -3.59 -24.50 -8.36
C TRP A 206 -3.07 -24.79 -6.96
N THR A 207 -2.09 -24.01 -6.52
CA THR A 207 -1.47 -24.10 -5.19
C THR A 207 -1.74 -22.84 -4.38
N GLN A 208 -1.65 -22.95 -3.06
CA GLN A 208 -1.69 -21.82 -2.14
C GLN A 208 -0.26 -21.30 -1.96
N GLU A 209 -0.09 -19.98 -1.89
CA GLU A 209 1.22 -19.33 -1.89
C GLU A 209 1.35 -18.35 -0.73
N ASP A 210 2.57 -17.88 -0.46
CA ASP A 210 2.83 -16.82 0.50
C ASP A 210 2.22 -15.47 0.03
N ALA A 211 1.35 -14.88 0.87
CA ALA A 211 0.70 -13.60 0.59
C ALA A 211 1.68 -12.40 0.48
N SER A 212 2.85 -12.46 1.12
CA SER A 212 3.92 -11.45 1.03
C SER A 212 4.75 -11.61 -0.24
N GLU A 213 5.00 -12.83 -0.71
CA GLU A 213 5.54 -13.07 -2.05
C GLU A 213 4.56 -12.56 -3.12
N PHE A 214 3.26 -12.80 -2.95
CA PHE A 214 2.23 -12.30 -3.85
C PHE A 214 2.14 -10.77 -3.83
N PHE A 215 2.30 -10.14 -2.67
CA PHE A 215 2.43 -8.68 -2.54
C PHE A 215 3.65 -8.15 -3.29
N MET A 216 4.82 -8.75 -3.11
CA MET A 216 6.04 -8.34 -3.83
C MET A 216 5.91 -8.55 -5.34
N PHE A 217 5.25 -9.62 -5.78
CA PHE A 217 4.94 -9.86 -7.19
C PHE A 217 4.04 -8.77 -7.78
N LEU A 218 2.90 -8.46 -7.15
CA LEU A 218 1.98 -7.43 -7.63
C LEU A 218 2.64 -6.06 -7.68
N THR A 219 3.40 -5.71 -6.62
CA THR A 219 4.00 -4.39 -6.47
C THR A 219 5.23 -4.18 -7.34
N ASP A 220 5.98 -5.22 -7.73
CA ASP A 220 6.98 -5.11 -8.81
C ASP A 220 6.33 -5.15 -10.21
N THR A 221 5.28 -5.96 -10.40
CA THR A 221 4.54 -6.04 -11.68
C THR A 221 3.96 -4.69 -12.10
N PHE A 222 3.42 -3.94 -11.13
CA PHE A 222 2.76 -2.65 -11.33
C PHE A 222 3.56 -1.45 -10.82
N ASP A 223 4.89 -1.57 -10.73
CA ASP A 223 5.80 -0.43 -10.48
C ASP A 223 5.46 0.39 -9.22
N LEU A 224 5.06 -0.25 -8.11
CA LEU A 224 4.87 0.43 -6.82
C LEU A 224 6.17 1.18 -6.46
N PRO A 225 6.09 2.48 -6.14
CA PRO A 225 7.24 3.24 -5.65
C PRO A 225 7.84 2.63 -4.39
N TYR A 226 9.12 2.87 -4.18
CA TYR A 226 9.84 2.29 -3.06
C TYR A 226 9.75 3.17 -1.81
N LEU A 227 9.84 2.53 -0.65
CA LEU A 227 10.07 3.13 0.66
C LEU A 227 11.59 3.32 0.84
N PRO A 228 12.10 4.56 0.89
CA PRO A 228 13.51 4.82 1.08
C PRO A 228 13.87 4.85 2.57
N PHE A 229 14.96 4.17 2.94
CA PHE A 229 15.51 4.18 4.30
C PHE A 229 16.96 4.66 4.25
N GLN A 230 17.32 5.65 5.07
CA GLN A 230 18.73 5.96 5.31
C GLN A 230 19.31 4.90 6.28
N ILE A 231 20.38 4.25 5.83
CA ILE A 231 21.29 3.46 6.65
C ILE A 231 22.40 4.37 7.17
N ARG A 232 22.74 4.23 8.45
CA ARG A 232 24.01 4.71 9.02
C ARG A 232 24.75 3.57 9.71
N LEU A 233 26.05 3.44 9.46
CA LEU A 233 26.93 2.42 10.05
C LEU A 233 27.91 3.05 11.05
N PHE A 234 27.96 2.49 12.26
CA PHE A 234 28.86 2.94 13.33
C PHE A 234 29.85 1.82 13.68
N HIS A 235 31.15 2.06 13.46
CA HIS A 235 32.22 1.08 13.70
C HIS A 235 33.53 1.74 14.12
N GLY A 236 34.46 0.95 14.67
CA GLY A 236 35.82 1.40 15.03
C GLY A 236 36.79 1.59 13.86
N GLY A 237 36.34 1.42 12.60
CA GLY A 237 37.12 1.75 11.41
C GLY A 237 37.02 3.23 11.01
N ASN A 238 37.96 3.67 10.18
CA ASN A 238 37.95 4.98 9.54
C ASN A 238 36.66 5.14 8.72
N ARG A 239 36.08 6.35 8.72
CA ARG A 239 34.86 6.67 7.97
C ARG A 239 35.01 6.41 6.47
N ASP A 240 34.04 5.72 5.91
CA ASP A 240 33.89 5.42 4.50
C ASP A 240 32.70 6.20 3.89
N ALA A 241 32.60 6.25 2.55
CA ALA A 241 31.44 6.80 1.88
C ALA A 241 30.23 5.86 1.98
N ASP A 242 30.46 4.55 2.07
CA ASP A 242 29.41 3.52 2.20
C ASP A 242 28.79 3.44 3.61
N ASP A 243 29.28 4.23 4.58
CA ASP A 243 28.75 4.26 5.95
C ASP A 243 27.40 4.99 6.05
N ASP A 244 27.15 5.95 5.16
CA ASP A 244 25.91 6.73 5.05
C ASP A 244 25.29 6.49 3.67
N ARG A 245 24.23 5.67 3.57
CA ARG A 245 23.62 5.32 2.28
C ARG A 245 22.10 5.19 2.36
N VAL A 246 21.42 5.24 1.21
CA VAL A 246 19.99 4.92 1.11
C VAL A 246 19.84 3.49 0.61
N MET A 247 18.98 2.71 1.27
CA MET A 247 18.38 1.51 0.70
C MET A 247 16.93 1.78 0.36
N THR A 248 16.33 0.99 -0.52
CA THR A 248 14.91 1.08 -0.82
C THR A 248 14.25 -0.30 -0.75
N ASP A 249 13.03 -0.34 -0.21
CA ASP A 249 12.23 -1.57 -0.08
C ASP A 249 10.76 -1.26 -0.44
N ARG A 250 9.85 -2.24 -0.37
CA ARG A 250 8.40 -2.04 -0.44
C ARG A 250 7.68 -2.51 0.82
N MET A 251 8.37 -3.20 1.72
CA MET A 251 7.84 -3.70 2.99
C MET A 251 8.95 -3.85 4.04
N LEU A 252 8.60 -3.78 5.32
CA LEU A 252 9.49 -4.12 6.43
C LEU A 252 9.25 -5.55 6.90
N ALA A 253 10.28 -6.38 6.93
CA ALA A 253 10.16 -7.78 7.35
C ALA A 253 10.79 -8.00 8.75
N VAL A 254 9.97 -7.86 9.80
CA VAL A 254 10.39 -7.91 11.21
C VAL A 254 10.34 -9.32 11.80
N SER A 255 11.34 -9.68 12.59
CA SER A 255 11.48 -11.02 13.20
C SER A 255 10.64 -11.16 14.47
N VAL A 256 9.79 -12.19 14.54
CA VAL A 256 9.10 -12.54 15.79
C VAL A 256 10.00 -13.46 16.62
N ASP A 257 10.48 -12.97 17.76
CA ASP A 257 11.28 -13.77 18.70
C ASP A 257 10.44 -14.85 19.40
N ASP A 258 10.95 -16.08 19.47
CA ASP A 258 10.31 -17.27 20.07
C ASP A 258 10.89 -17.61 21.47
N ALA A 259 11.76 -16.77 22.04
CA ALA A 259 12.40 -17.04 23.34
C ALA A 259 11.47 -16.92 24.57
N SER A 260 10.27 -16.37 24.41
CA SER A 260 9.30 -16.17 25.50
C SER A 260 7.86 -16.31 25.02
N LEU A 261 6.99 -16.79 25.90
CA LEU A 261 5.53 -16.85 25.67
C LEU A 261 4.82 -15.52 26.00
N GLN A 262 5.51 -14.55 26.59
CA GLN A 262 4.91 -13.24 26.90
C GLN A 262 4.63 -12.44 25.61
N PRO A 263 3.49 -11.73 25.51
CA PRO A 263 3.18 -10.91 24.33
C PRO A 263 4.32 -9.93 24.00
N LEU A 264 4.66 -9.83 22.71
CA LEU A 264 5.72 -8.96 22.20
C LEU A 264 5.11 -7.69 21.59
N ARG A 265 5.58 -6.50 21.96
CA ARG A 265 5.07 -5.26 21.36
C ARG A 265 5.64 -5.02 19.97
N LEU A 266 4.79 -4.66 19.01
CA LEU A 266 5.23 -4.32 17.66
C LEU A 266 6.19 -3.14 17.67
N GLU A 267 5.98 -2.16 18.54
CA GLU A 267 6.85 -1.00 18.72
C GLU A 267 8.25 -1.40 19.20
N SER A 268 8.36 -2.44 20.03
CA SER A 268 9.65 -3.01 20.45
C SER A 268 10.33 -3.75 19.30
N MET A 269 9.58 -4.50 18.50
CA MET A 269 10.11 -5.17 17.29
C MET A 269 10.64 -4.15 16.27
N LEU A 270 9.95 -3.02 16.11
CA LEU A 270 10.39 -1.91 15.27
C LEU A 270 11.63 -1.23 15.84
N LEU A 271 11.69 -1.00 17.17
CA LEU A 271 12.89 -0.49 17.84
C LEU A 271 14.11 -1.40 17.59
N ASP A 272 13.95 -2.71 17.75
CA ASP A 272 15.02 -3.67 17.48
C ASP A 272 15.42 -3.70 16.00
N HIS A 273 14.45 -3.63 15.08
CA HIS A 273 14.72 -3.64 13.64
C HIS A 273 15.47 -2.38 13.17
N PHE A 274 15.07 -1.20 13.65
CA PHE A 274 15.68 0.08 13.25
C PHE A 274 17.00 0.37 13.97
N TYR A 275 17.18 -0.10 15.22
CA TYR A 275 18.29 0.33 16.07
C TYR A 275 19.12 -0.79 16.71
N ASN A 276 18.83 -2.08 16.56
CA ASN A 276 19.62 -3.16 17.17
C ASN A 276 20.22 -4.14 16.12
N SER A 277 20.36 -3.70 14.87
CA SER A 277 21.01 -4.48 13.81
C SER A 277 22.54 -4.38 13.89
N ILE A 278 23.23 -5.53 13.89
CA ILE A 278 24.69 -5.62 13.88
C ILE A 278 25.15 -6.27 12.56
N VAL A 279 26.04 -5.60 11.84
CA VAL A 279 26.59 -6.08 10.57
C VAL A 279 28.08 -6.39 10.74
N THR A 280 28.45 -7.66 10.57
CA THR A 280 29.83 -8.15 10.74
C THR A 280 30.54 -8.32 9.40
N GLY A 281 31.86 -8.08 9.37
CA GLY A 281 32.71 -8.40 8.21
C GLY A 281 32.79 -7.31 7.16
N ILE A 282 32.25 -6.12 7.44
CA ILE A 282 32.42 -4.93 6.60
C ILE A 282 33.92 -4.59 6.55
N ARG A 283 34.49 -4.41 5.36
CA ARG A 283 35.91 -4.09 5.23
C ARG A 283 36.11 -2.57 5.35
N ARG A 284 36.95 -2.17 6.30
CA ARG A 284 37.29 -0.76 6.56
C ARG A 284 38.77 -0.61 6.82
N ARG A 285 39.29 0.58 6.58
CA ARG A 285 40.63 0.96 6.99
C ARG A 285 40.61 1.25 8.48
N VAL A 286 41.70 0.91 9.16
CA VAL A 286 41.93 1.26 10.57
C VAL A 286 43.32 1.85 10.62
N ASP A 287 43.45 3.04 11.20
CA ASP A 287 44.77 3.63 11.45
C ASP A 287 45.48 2.79 12.51
N GLY A 288 46.63 2.22 12.14
CA GLY A 288 47.38 1.34 13.03
C GLY A 288 47.95 2.12 14.21
N HIS A 289 47.59 1.72 15.43
CA HIS A 289 48.26 2.20 16.64
C HIS A 289 49.75 1.86 16.58
N THR A 290 50.57 2.87 16.30
CA THR A 290 52.00 2.82 16.60
C THR A 290 52.16 2.89 18.11
N ASN A 291 52.27 1.71 18.74
CA ASN A 291 52.74 1.62 20.12
C ASN A 291 54.21 2.05 20.15
N GLU A 292 54.47 3.35 20.28
CA GLU A 292 55.79 3.91 20.62
C GLU A 292 56.05 3.76 22.13
N ASP A 293 55.95 2.52 22.62
CA ASP A 293 56.42 2.10 23.94
C ASP A 293 57.69 1.26 23.74
N ASP A 294 58.83 1.93 23.52
CA ASP A 294 60.15 1.30 23.60
C ASP A 294 61.03 2.05 24.62
N HIS A 295 61.51 1.31 25.61
CA HIS A 295 62.11 1.86 26.83
C HIS A 295 63.55 2.36 26.62
N HIS A 296 63.93 3.31 27.48
CA HIS A 296 65.28 3.84 27.66
C HIS A 296 66.40 2.78 27.67
N THR A 297 67.51 3.08 26.99
CA THR A 297 68.86 2.85 27.55
C THR A 297 69.78 4.01 27.16
N GLU A 298 70.56 4.50 28.12
CA GLU A 298 71.50 5.62 27.95
C GLU A 298 72.91 5.14 27.50
N THR A 299 73.79 6.12 27.24
CA THR A 299 75.25 6.01 26.98
C THR A 299 75.65 5.51 25.58
N ASP A 300 76.69 6.03 24.92
CA ASP A 300 77.84 6.80 25.44
C ASP A 300 78.38 7.88 24.45
N ILE A 301 79.42 8.63 24.87
CA ILE A 301 79.77 9.98 24.40
C ILE A 301 81.07 10.04 23.54
N SER A 302 81.01 10.78 22.41
CA SER A 302 82.13 11.53 21.75
C SER A 302 83.25 10.80 20.94
N PRO A 303 84.01 11.53 20.07
CA PRO A 303 83.61 12.66 19.18
C PRO A 303 84.26 12.53 17.74
N PRO A 304 84.76 13.55 17.00
CA PRO A 304 84.52 13.62 15.55
C PRO A 304 85.79 13.52 14.66
N ASP A 305 85.62 13.47 13.34
CA ASP A 305 86.59 14.10 12.42
C ASP A 305 85.97 14.43 11.04
N SER A 306 86.59 15.37 10.33
CA SER A 306 86.07 15.98 9.08
C SER A 306 86.99 15.71 7.86
N PRO A 307 86.96 16.46 6.75
CA PRO A 307 86.10 16.15 5.60
C PRO A 307 86.87 15.99 4.27
N THR A 308 86.34 15.23 3.30
CA THR A 308 86.82 15.32 1.90
C THR A 308 85.75 15.01 0.84
N SER A 309 85.62 15.90 -0.12
CA SER A 309 84.83 15.77 -1.37
C SER A 309 85.77 15.45 -2.56
N PRO A 310 85.28 15.36 -3.81
CA PRO A 310 84.18 14.53 -4.33
C PRO A 310 84.66 13.62 -5.49
N SER A 311 83.91 12.57 -5.84
CA SER A 311 84.01 11.96 -7.17
C SER A 311 82.67 11.41 -7.66
N GLU A 312 82.30 11.80 -8.87
CA GLU A 312 81.07 11.36 -9.54
C GLU A 312 81.17 9.89 -9.96
N SER A 313 80.08 9.13 -9.81
CA SER A 313 79.64 8.13 -10.80
C SER A 313 78.30 7.49 -10.43
N LEU A 314 77.28 7.88 -11.18
CA LEU A 314 76.04 7.16 -11.50
C LEU A 314 75.88 5.74 -10.90
N LYS A 315 75.01 5.60 -9.91
CA LYS A 315 74.29 4.34 -9.63
C LYS A 315 72.82 4.64 -9.40
N HIS A 316 71.93 3.82 -9.98
CA HIS A 316 70.49 3.91 -9.74
C HIS A 316 70.20 3.76 -8.25
N MET A 317 69.75 4.85 -7.60
CA MET A 317 68.81 4.69 -6.50
C MET A 317 67.45 4.37 -7.11
N HIS A 318 66.97 3.14 -6.86
CA HIS A 318 65.55 3.00 -6.64
C HIS A 318 65.18 4.00 -5.53
N ILE A 319 64.30 4.94 -5.84
CA ILE A 319 63.44 5.50 -4.80
C ILE A 319 62.54 4.34 -4.43
N GLU A 320 62.93 3.57 -3.41
CA GLU A 320 62.00 2.65 -2.77
C GLU A 320 60.88 3.51 -2.19
N ASP A 321 59.73 3.40 -2.83
CA ASP A 321 58.58 4.24 -2.59
C ASP A 321 57.99 3.92 -1.21
N ALA A 322 58.43 4.69 -0.21
CA ALA A 322 58.01 4.57 1.18
C ALA A 322 56.51 4.89 1.41
N THR A 323 55.73 5.08 0.34
CA THR A 323 54.27 5.21 0.38
C THR A 323 53.53 3.87 0.38
N SER A 324 54.19 2.74 0.09
CA SER A 324 53.59 1.39 0.13
C SER A 324 53.52 0.77 1.55
N ARG A 325 53.20 1.56 2.58
CA ARG A 325 52.63 1.00 3.81
C ARG A 325 51.22 0.52 3.47
N TYR A 326 51.09 -0.79 3.25
CA TYR A 326 49.85 -1.47 2.88
C TYR A 326 48.66 -0.95 3.71
N ARG A 327 47.76 -0.21 3.06
CA ARG A 327 46.49 0.27 3.63
C ARG A 327 45.54 -0.92 3.76
N GLN A 328 45.80 -1.76 4.76
CA GLN A 328 45.10 -3.02 4.94
C GLN A 328 43.68 -2.77 5.44
N GLU A 329 42.71 -3.07 4.60
CA GLU A 329 41.30 -3.07 4.99
C GLU A 329 41.00 -4.34 5.79
N VAL A 330 40.66 -4.17 7.05
CA VAL A 330 40.33 -5.24 8.00
C VAL A 330 38.81 -5.38 8.11
N PRO A 331 38.29 -6.60 8.38
CA PRO A 331 36.88 -6.77 8.70
C PRO A 331 36.58 -6.14 10.06
N VAL A 332 35.60 -5.25 10.10
CA VAL A 332 35.05 -4.66 11.31
C VAL A 332 33.61 -5.13 11.53
N THR A 333 33.13 -4.96 12.76
CA THR A 333 31.71 -5.07 13.10
C THR A 333 31.15 -3.66 13.22
N ALA A 334 30.02 -3.41 12.55
CA ALA A 334 29.30 -2.14 12.63
C ALA A 334 27.93 -2.33 13.29
N TRP A 335 27.53 -1.34 14.06
CA TRP A 335 26.15 -1.14 14.47
C TRP A 335 25.43 -0.39 13.33
N GLN A 336 24.36 -0.97 12.81
CA GLN A 336 23.51 -0.36 11.79
C GLN A 336 22.30 0.32 12.43
N VAL A 337 22.06 1.57 12.05
CA VAL A 337 20.84 2.33 12.32
C VAL A 337 20.08 2.57 11.01
N LEU A 338 18.76 2.46 11.06
CA LEU A 338 17.84 2.83 9.98
C LEU A 338 17.03 4.07 10.36
N GLU A 339 16.70 4.89 9.36
CA GLU A 339 15.70 5.96 9.44
C GLU A 339 14.85 5.95 8.17
N LEU A 340 13.51 5.90 8.29
CA LEU A 340 12.60 6.04 7.15
C LEU A 340 12.67 7.48 6.61
N LEU A 341 12.78 7.60 5.29
CA LEU A 341 12.54 8.85 4.58
C LEU A 341 11.05 8.89 4.20
N PRO A 342 10.27 9.88 4.67
CA PRO A 342 8.80 9.81 4.66
C PRO A 342 8.21 10.27 3.33
N PHE A 343 8.59 9.62 2.24
CA PHE A 343 8.09 9.84 0.88
C PHE A 343 8.30 8.58 0.02
N TYR A 344 7.53 8.46 -1.06
CA TYR A 344 7.75 7.41 -2.06
C TYR A 344 8.88 7.77 -3.02
N SER A 345 9.87 6.87 -3.16
CA SER A 345 10.94 7.01 -4.14
C SER A 345 10.58 6.41 -5.50
N GLY A 346 10.76 7.20 -6.56
CA GLY A 346 10.63 6.74 -7.95
C GLY A 346 11.83 5.96 -8.48
N THR A 347 12.91 5.85 -7.70
CA THR A 347 14.16 5.16 -8.07
C THR A 347 14.71 4.35 -6.89
N ASN A 348 15.16 3.13 -7.14
CA ASN A 348 15.86 2.34 -6.13
C ASN A 348 17.34 2.75 -5.99
N GLU A 349 18.04 2.16 -5.02
CA GLU A 349 19.44 2.47 -4.72
C GLU A 349 20.45 2.07 -5.81
N GLN A 350 20.07 1.22 -6.78
CA GLN A 350 20.87 0.95 -7.98
C GLN A 350 20.50 1.86 -9.18
N GLY A 351 19.58 2.81 -9.00
CA GLY A 351 19.13 3.73 -10.05
C GLY A 351 18.08 3.17 -11.02
N LYS A 352 17.48 1.99 -10.73
CA LYS A 352 16.32 1.48 -11.48
C LYS A 352 15.11 2.35 -11.12
N ALA A 353 14.57 3.05 -12.11
CA ALA A 353 13.34 3.85 -11.95
C ALA A 353 12.07 3.01 -12.10
N VAL A 354 10.99 3.41 -11.44
CA VAL A 354 9.62 2.92 -11.63
C VAL A 354 8.79 3.92 -12.44
N ASN A 355 7.97 3.43 -13.37
CA ASN A 355 7.26 4.31 -14.31
C ASN A 355 6.12 5.10 -13.63
N ALA A 356 5.46 4.52 -12.62
CA ALA A 356 4.29 5.11 -12.00
C ALA A 356 4.59 6.44 -11.28
N GLN A 357 5.72 6.53 -10.57
CA GLN A 357 6.14 7.76 -9.87
C GLN A 357 6.58 8.86 -10.84
N ILE A 358 7.30 8.52 -11.91
CA ILE A 358 7.73 9.50 -12.94
C ILE A 358 6.52 10.23 -13.55
N GLN A 359 5.38 9.53 -13.66
CA GLN A 359 4.16 10.05 -14.24
C GLN A 359 3.23 10.73 -13.21
N GLY A 360 3.62 10.82 -11.93
CA GLY A 360 2.87 11.51 -10.88
C GLY A 360 1.55 10.83 -10.49
N HIS A 361 1.42 9.52 -10.69
CA HIS A 361 0.17 8.79 -10.38
C HIS A 361 -0.02 8.49 -8.89
N PHE A 362 1.05 8.46 -8.10
CA PHE A 362 0.97 8.34 -6.66
C PHE A 362 1.02 9.74 -6.03
N PRO A 363 0.23 10.01 -4.97
CA PRO A 363 0.30 11.26 -4.24
C PRO A 363 1.71 11.46 -3.65
N GLY A 364 2.26 12.66 -3.84
CA GLY A 364 3.58 13.03 -3.29
C GLY A 364 3.54 13.26 -1.77
N ASP A 365 2.36 13.56 -1.23
CA ASP A 365 2.15 13.96 0.16
C ASP A 365 1.41 12.88 0.94
N PHE A 366 2.06 12.37 2.00
CA PHE A 366 1.53 11.68 3.20
C PHE A 366 0.47 10.56 3.09
N HIS A 367 0.18 10.01 1.91
CA HIS A 367 -0.50 8.70 1.77
C HIS A 367 0.51 7.55 1.61
N LEU A 368 1.53 7.55 2.46
CA LEU A 368 2.56 6.52 2.47
C LEU A 368 2.08 5.33 3.31
N ILE A 369 1.97 4.17 2.68
CA ILE A 369 1.69 2.91 3.37
C ILE A 369 3.03 2.26 3.72
N LEU A 370 3.14 1.80 4.96
CA LEU A 370 4.24 0.98 5.45
C LEU A 370 3.71 -0.45 5.70
N PRO A 371 3.88 -1.38 4.74
CA PRO A 371 3.60 -2.79 4.96
C PRO A 371 4.64 -3.37 5.91
N ILE A 372 4.21 -4.06 6.95
CA ILE A 372 5.06 -4.75 7.93
C ILE A 372 4.70 -6.23 7.92
N VAL A 373 5.63 -7.08 7.49
CA VAL A 373 5.51 -8.54 7.55
C VAL A 373 6.10 -9.06 8.84
N LEU A 374 5.29 -9.77 9.61
CA LEU A 374 5.70 -10.47 10.82
C LEU A 374 6.24 -11.85 10.42
N LYS A 375 7.56 -12.06 10.53
CA LYS A 375 8.20 -13.36 10.25
C LYS A 375 7.81 -14.37 11.33
N ARG A 376 6.62 -14.95 11.17
CA ARG A 376 6.05 -15.96 12.06
C ARG A 376 6.54 -17.37 11.76
N TYR A 377 7.37 -17.59 10.75
CA TYR A 377 7.96 -18.89 10.47
C TYR A 377 9.44 -18.90 10.79
N THR A 378 9.88 -19.97 11.44
CA THR A 378 11.28 -20.18 11.80
C THR A 378 11.70 -21.60 11.45
N PHE A 379 12.94 -21.74 10.98
CA PHE A 379 13.57 -23.00 10.66
C PHE A 379 14.72 -23.24 11.64
N ASP A 380 14.65 -24.32 12.41
CA ASP A 380 15.76 -24.76 13.26
C ASP A 380 16.12 -26.24 13.00
N GLY A 381 17.02 -26.81 13.80
CA GLY A 381 17.43 -28.22 13.67
C GLY A 381 16.32 -29.27 13.87
N ARG A 382 15.09 -28.86 14.22
CA ARG A 382 13.88 -29.71 14.30
C ARG A 382 12.96 -29.53 13.09
N GLY A 383 13.28 -28.61 12.19
CA GLY A 383 12.49 -28.28 11.00
C GLY A 383 11.79 -26.92 11.10
N LEU A 384 10.77 -26.78 10.24
CA LEU A 384 10.04 -25.54 10.01
C LEU A 384 8.78 -25.47 10.89
N ARG A 385 8.60 -24.39 11.65
CA ARG A 385 7.42 -24.18 12.52
C ARG A 385 6.89 -22.75 12.48
N LYS A 386 5.62 -22.57 12.85
CA LYS A 386 5.06 -21.27 13.22
C LYS A 386 5.42 -20.88 14.65
N VAL A 387 5.90 -19.66 14.84
CA VAL A 387 6.08 -18.96 16.11
C VAL A 387 4.70 -18.52 16.61
N LYS A 388 4.24 -19.14 17.70
CA LYS A 388 2.88 -18.92 18.26
C LYS A 388 2.80 -17.75 19.25
N ARG A 389 3.90 -17.04 19.48
CA ARG A 389 3.93 -15.87 20.37
C ARG A 389 2.99 -14.78 19.86
N SER A 390 2.17 -14.25 20.76
CA SER A 390 1.29 -13.12 20.44
C SER A 390 2.08 -11.83 20.27
N VAL A 391 1.72 -11.02 19.28
CA VAL A 391 2.27 -9.69 19.05
C VAL A 391 1.21 -8.66 19.42
N GLN A 392 1.50 -7.73 20.33
CA GLN A 392 0.60 -6.61 20.62
C GLN A 392 0.71 -5.62 19.45
N ILE A 393 -0.38 -5.48 18.70
CA ILE A 393 -0.47 -4.66 17.48
C ILE A 393 -1.33 -3.44 17.82
N PRO A 394 -0.72 -2.27 18.04
CA PRO A 394 -1.47 -1.07 18.41
C PRO A 394 -2.21 -0.46 17.21
N PRO A 395 -3.36 0.19 17.42
CA PRO A 395 -4.07 0.93 16.37
C PRO A 395 -3.29 2.14 15.84
N LEU A 396 -2.37 2.67 16.65
CA LEU A 396 -1.59 3.88 16.40
C LEU A 396 -0.17 3.71 16.98
N ILE A 397 0.86 4.11 16.23
CA ILE A 397 2.26 4.13 16.68
C ILE A 397 2.83 5.53 16.48
N HIS A 398 3.41 6.12 17.53
CA HIS A 398 4.20 7.35 17.41
C HIS A 398 5.50 7.04 16.68
N PHE A 399 5.62 7.49 15.43
CA PHE A 399 6.70 7.05 14.52
C PHE A 399 7.88 8.04 14.43
N ASN A 400 7.76 9.20 15.08
CA ASN A 400 8.74 10.30 15.14
C ASN A 400 10.21 9.93 15.43
N GLN A 401 10.49 8.79 16.07
CA GLN A 401 11.87 8.35 16.31
C GLN A 401 12.46 7.70 15.05
N PHE A 402 11.67 6.89 14.34
CA PHE A 402 12.07 6.06 13.21
C PHE A 402 12.24 6.82 11.90
N ILE A 403 11.93 8.12 11.87
CA ILE A 403 11.94 8.97 10.67
C ILE A 403 13.17 9.87 10.66
N ASN A 404 13.77 10.03 9.48
CA ASN A 404 14.81 11.03 9.27
C ASN A 404 14.21 12.44 9.34
N ARG A 405 14.44 13.12 10.47
CA ARG A 405 13.90 14.47 10.75
C ARG A 405 14.50 15.58 9.90
N ASN A 406 15.57 15.31 9.15
CA ASN A 406 16.16 16.28 8.21
C ASN A 406 15.43 16.28 6.85
N ALA A 407 14.36 15.51 6.68
CA ALA A 407 13.51 15.57 5.50
C ALA A 407 12.64 16.85 5.53
N ASP A 408 12.84 17.74 4.56
CA ASP A 408 12.19 19.06 4.50
C ASP A 408 10.65 19.00 4.52
N ASN A 409 10.07 17.90 4.03
CA ASN A 409 8.62 17.71 3.98
C ASN A 409 7.97 17.57 5.37
N LEU A 410 8.73 17.29 6.43
CA LEU A 410 8.22 17.17 7.80
C LEU A 410 7.96 18.51 8.48
N ILE A 411 8.33 19.63 7.86
CA ILE A 411 8.15 20.97 8.45
C ILE A 411 6.78 21.50 8.03
N CYS A 412 5.91 21.80 9.00
CA CYS A 412 4.60 22.38 8.74
C CYS A 412 4.75 23.79 8.14
N ALA A 413 4.28 23.98 6.90
CA ALA A 413 4.36 25.25 6.18
C ALA A 413 3.69 26.43 6.91
N THR A 414 2.74 26.17 7.81
CA THR A 414 2.00 27.19 8.56
C THR A 414 2.79 27.77 9.75
N CYS A 415 3.66 26.97 10.40
CA CYS A 415 4.32 27.37 11.66
C CYS A 415 5.84 27.15 11.72
N GLY A 416 6.42 26.39 10.78
CA GLY A 416 7.83 26.03 10.79
C GLY A 416 8.25 24.96 11.81
N GLN A 417 7.32 24.29 12.49
CA GLN A 417 7.61 23.17 13.41
C GLN A 417 7.51 21.83 12.68
N HIS A 418 8.19 20.80 13.21
CA HIS A 418 8.05 19.44 12.72
C HIS A 418 6.66 18.89 13.04
N ALA A 419 5.99 18.32 12.04
CA ALA A 419 4.76 17.57 12.23
C ALA A 419 5.04 16.27 13.02
N GLU A 420 4.07 15.86 13.85
CA GLU A 420 4.09 14.57 14.50
C GLU A 420 3.64 13.49 13.51
N CYS A 421 4.53 12.54 13.26
CA CYS A 421 4.28 11.39 12.41
C CYS A 421 3.75 10.22 13.21
N LEU A 422 2.58 9.73 12.79
CA LEU A 422 1.86 8.62 13.38
C LEU A 422 1.64 7.56 12.31
N LEU A 423 1.87 6.29 12.65
CA LEU A 423 1.40 5.17 11.85
C LEU A 423 0.04 4.72 12.37
N GLN A 424 -1.01 4.80 11.56
CA GLN A 424 -2.34 4.26 11.89
C GLN A 424 -2.55 2.91 11.21
N LEU A 425 -3.03 1.89 11.93
CA LEU A 425 -3.34 0.60 11.33
C LEU A 425 -4.59 0.71 10.44
N ARG A 426 -4.46 0.34 9.17
CA ARG A 426 -5.52 0.41 8.15
C ARG A 426 -6.06 -0.96 7.75
N SER A 427 -5.18 -1.95 7.62
CA SER A 427 -5.58 -3.32 7.29
C SER A 427 -4.52 -4.35 7.68
N ALA A 428 -4.89 -5.62 7.63
CA ALA A 428 -4.00 -6.74 7.92
C ALA A 428 -4.41 -7.99 7.14
N VAL A 429 -3.42 -8.81 6.78
CA VAL A 429 -3.60 -10.21 6.35
C VAL A 429 -3.17 -11.10 7.51
N CYS A 430 -4.01 -12.05 7.91
CA CYS A 430 -3.69 -13.06 8.92
C CYS A 430 -3.55 -14.45 8.27
N HIS A 431 -2.68 -15.29 8.83
CA HIS A 431 -2.55 -16.69 8.43
C HIS A 431 -2.94 -17.63 9.56
N LEU A 432 -4.03 -18.38 9.37
CA LEU A 432 -4.52 -19.41 10.28
C LEU A 432 -3.92 -20.77 9.91
N GLY A 433 -3.42 -21.51 10.90
CA GLY A 433 -2.66 -22.75 10.68
C GLY A 433 -1.23 -22.66 11.20
N ASP A 434 -0.57 -23.82 11.28
CA ASP A 434 0.75 -24.01 11.92
C ASP A 434 1.89 -24.30 10.94
N SER A 435 1.56 -24.62 9.69
CA SER A 435 2.52 -24.89 8.63
C SER A 435 2.59 -23.68 7.71
N PRO A 436 3.78 -23.27 7.21
CA PRO A 436 3.82 -22.40 6.04
C PRO A 436 3.21 -23.16 4.86
N HIS A 437 3.55 -24.44 4.69
CA HIS A 437 2.98 -25.29 3.65
C HIS A 437 1.53 -25.74 3.90
N ALA A 438 0.75 -25.14 4.82
CA ALA A 438 -0.70 -25.40 4.94
C ALA A 438 -1.37 -24.43 5.90
N GLY A 439 -2.40 -23.73 5.43
CA GLY A 439 -3.25 -22.93 6.30
C GLY A 439 -4.34 -22.20 5.55
N HIS A 440 -4.78 -21.07 6.09
CA HIS A 440 -5.86 -20.27 5.54
C HIS A 440 -5.58 -18.78 5.77
N TYR A 441 -5.66 -17.99 4.71
CA TYR A 441 -5.51 -16.54 4.81
C TYR A 441 -6.88 -15.87 4.98
N ILE A 442 -6.96 -15.00 5.98
CA ILE A 442 -8.10 -14.08 6.19
C ILE A 442 -7.57 -12.65 6.20
N ALA A 443 -8.43 -11.67 5.95
CA ALA A 443 -8.05 -10.27 5.98
C ALA A 443 -8.94 -9.44 6.91
N TYR A 444 -8.36 -8.40 7.47
CA TYR A 444 -9.04 -7.34 8.19
C TYR A 444 -8.80 -6.01 7.47
N ALA A 445 -9.84 -5.20 7.29
CA ALA A 445 -9.74 -3.86 6.73
C ALA A 445 -10.58 -2.88 7.56
N ARG A 446 -10.01 -1.73 7.90
CA ARG A 446 -10.67 -0.64 8.61
C ARG A 446 -11.40 0.26 7.61
N LEU A 447 -12.62 0.65 7.94
CA LEU A 447 -13.33 1.73 7.25
C LEU A 447 -13.61 2.85 8.26
N ASP A 448 -13.42 4.09 7.81
CA ASP A 448 -13.72 5.30 8.57
C ASP A 448 -14.77 6.12 7.81
N ASP A 449 -15.86 6.46 8.47
CA ASP A 449 -16.85 7.41 7.99
C ASP A 449 -16.38 8.84 8.33
N PRO A 450 -16.40 9.80 7.38
CA PRO A 450 -16.25 11.23 7.68
C PRO A 450 -17.20 11.75 8.77
N ALA A 451 -18.34 11.11 9.02
CA ALA A 451 -19.25 11.41 10.13
C ALA A 451 -18.77 10.86 11.50
N GLY A 452 -17.63 10.17 11.57
CA GLY A 452 -16.94 9.75 12.79
C GLY A 452 -17.07 8.25 13.16
N ALA A 453 -17.84 7.46 12.41
CA ALA A 453 -17.98 6.03 12.66
C ALA A 453 -16.79 5.23 12.09
N THR A 454 -16.03 4.53 12.95
CA THR A 454 -15.02 3.56 12.51
C THR A 454 -15.57 2.14 12.64
N VAL A 455 -15.31 1.27 11.65
CA VAL A 455 -15.59 -0.18 11.73
C VAL A 455 -14.43 -1.00 11.21
N TRP A 456 -14.32 -2.24 11.69
CA TRP A 456 -13.45 -3.25 11.10
C TRP A 456 -14.28 -4.26 10.29
N LEU A 457 -13.79 -4.62 9.11
CA LEU A 457 -14.34 -5.70 8.29
C LEU A 457 -13.36 -6.87 8.27
N ARG A 458 -13.85 -8.10 8.42
CA ARG A 458 -13.07 -9.33 8.24
C ARG A 458 -13.56 -10.11 7.02
N LEU A 459 -12.69 -10.35 6.03
CA LEU A 459 -12.92 -11.34 4.98
C LEU A 459 -12.41 -12.72 5.41
N ASP A 460 -13.29 -13.71 5.30
CA ASP A 460 -13.01 -15.15 5.37
C ASP A 460 -13.79 -15.85 4.23
N ASP A 461 -13.15 -16.06 3.08
CA ASP A 461 -13.76 -16.57 1.84
C ASP A 461 -14.36 -18.00 1.97
N MET A 462 -13.88 -18.76 2.94
CA MET A 462 -14.34 -20.11 3.30
C MET A 462 -15.59 -20.07 4.21
N ARG A 463 -15.92 -18.93 4.83
CA ARG A 463 -17.12 -18.78 5.66
C ARG A 463 -18.35 -18.46 4.80
N LEU A 464 -18.86 -19.48 4.12
CA LEU A 464 -19.90 -19.35 3.07
C LEU A 464 -21.14 -18.52 3.46
N GLU A 465 -21.57 -18.58 4.72
CA GLU A 465 -22.73 -17.85 5.26
C GLU A 465 -22.45 -16.37 5.56
N GLU A 466 -21.20 -16.02 5.90
CA GLU A 466 -20.79 -14.68 6.35
C GLU A 466 -19.31 -14.46 6.00
N ARG A 467 -19.04 -14.29 4.70
CA ARG A 467 -17.67 -14.09 4.21
C ARG A 467 -17.07 -12.79 4.69
N VAL A 468 -17.85 -11.71 4.70
CA VAL A 468 -17.44 -10.43 5.29
C VAL A 468 -18.24 -10.20 6.57
N LYS A 469 -17.57 -10.22 7.72
CA LYS A 469 -18.15 -9.79 9.00
C LYS A 469 -17.74 -8.35 9.29
N MET A 470 -18.70 -7.51 9.67
CA MET A 470 -18.43 -6.20 10.27
C MET A 470 -18.32 -6.29 11.80
N TYR A 471 -17.40 -5.50 12.35
CA TYR A 471 -17.15 -5.34 13.78
C TYR A 471 -17.28 -3.87 14.14
N THR A 472 -18.07 -3.59 15.16
CA THR A 472 -18.25 -2.26 15.75
C THR A 472 -17.14 -1.95 16.76
N GLU A 473 -17.02 -0.68 17.18
CA GLU A 473 -15.98 -0.23 18.12
C GLU A 473 -15.96 -1.03 19.45
N ALA A 474 -17.13 -1.47 19.92
CA ALA A 474 -17.28 -2.34 21.09
C ALA A 474 -16.67 -3.75 20.92
N GLU A 475 -16.44 -4.20 19.68
CA GLU A 475 -15.85 -5.50 19.36
C GLU A 475 -14.37 -5.42 18.96
N PHE A 476 -13.77 -4.21 18.91
CA PHE A 476 -12.41 -4.01 18.39
C PHE A 476 -11.33 -4.78 19.16
N GLU A 477 -11.50 -5.00 20.48
CA GLU A 477 -10.57 -5.82 21.27
C GLU A 477 -10.44 -7.24 20.68
N SER A 478 -11.55 -7.84 20.25
CA SER A 478 -11.53 -9.17 19.61
C SER A 478 -10.80 -9.19 18.26
N VAL A 479 -10.79 -8.05 17.56
CA VAL A 479 -9.99 -7.88 16.33
C VAL A 479 -8.51 -7.83 16.69
N TYR A 480 -8.10 -6.96 17.63
CA TYR A 480 -6.69 -6.84 18.02
C TYR A 480 -6.12 -8.11 18.67
N GLU A 481 -6.92 -8.87 19.43
CA GLU A 481 -6.54 -10.20 19.90
C GLU A 481 -6.22 -11.16 18.75
N GLU A 482 -7.08 -11.21 17.72
CA GLU A 482 -6.92 -12.13 16.60
C GLU A 482 -5.75 -11.72 15.69
N LEU A 483 -5.59 -10.42 15.43
CA LEU A 483 -4.39 -9.88 14.80
C LEU A 483 -3.14 -10.28 15.59
N GLY A 484 -3.16 -10.15 16.93
CA GLY A 484 -2.01 -10.46 17.75
C GLY A 484 -1.57 -11.92 17.68
N ARG A 485 -2.51 -12.85 17.53
CA ARG A 485 -2.26 -14.28 17.33
C ARG A 485 -1.78 -14.60 15.90
N ASN A 486 -2.44 -14.03 14.88
CA ASN A 486 -2.38 -14.57 13.51
C ASN A 486 -1.99 -13.58 12.40
N ALA A 487 -1.86 -12.28 12.66
CA ALA A 487 -1.44 -11.30 11.65
C ALA A 487 -0.09 -11.68 11.04
N TYR A 488 -0.02 -11.63 9.72
CA TYR A 488 1.13 -11.96 8.91
C TYR A 488 1.67 -10.73 8.18
N ILE A 489 0.79 -9.93 7.60
CA ILE A 489 1.09 -8.62 6.99
C ILE A 489 0.21 -7.57 7.66
N LEU A 490 0.78 -6.43 8.03
CA LEU A 490 0.10 -5.27 8.58
C LEU A 490 0.31 -4.09 7.63
N PHE A 491 -0.74 -3.37 7.28
CA PHE A 491 -0.65 -2.14 6.50
C PHE A 491 -0.95 -0.96 7.42
N TYR A 492 0.09 -0.21 7.74
CA TYR A 492 -0.02 1.06 8.44
C TYR A 492 0.07 2.21 7.44
N GLU A 493 -0.74 3.26 7.62
CA GLU A 493 -0.62 4.51 6.87
C GLU A 493 0.07 5.56 7.74
N LEU A 494 1.05 6.26 7.16
CA LEU A 494 1.83 7.30 7.80
C LEU A 494 1.12 8.65 7.66
N SER A 495 0.40 9.06 8.70
CA SER A 495 -0.15 10.41 8.79
C SER A 495 0.84 11.36 9.49
N SER A 496 0.88 12.61 9.03
CA SER A 496 1.58 13.69 9.72
C SER A 496 0.56 14.69 10.25
N ALA A 497 0.42 14.78 11.57
CA ALA A 497 -0.45 15.73 12.24
C ALA A 497 0.38 16.90 12.78
N CYS A 498 -0.15 18.13 12.68
CA CYS A 498 0.46 19.28 13.34
C CYS A 498 -0.62 20.04 14.11
N ASN A 499 -0.46 20.13 15.43
CA ASN A 499 -1.51 20.49 16.38
C ASN A 499 -1.77 22.01 16.47
N HIS A 500 -1.93 22.66 15.32
CA HIS A 500 -2.46 24.03 15.30
C HIS A 500 -3.97 23.96 15.49
N GLU A 501 -4.45 24.65 16.53
CA GLU A 501 -5.83 25.07 16.57
C GLU A 501 -6.10 25.90 15.31
N THR A 502 -7.00 25.41 14.45
CA THR A 502 -7.53 26.19 13.34
C THR A 502 -8.43 27.30 13.90
N ALA A 503 -7.80 28.38 14.36
CA ALA A 503 -8.49 29.62 14.67
C ALA A 503 -9.32 30.03 13.45
N GLY A 504 -10.62 30.29 13.67
CA GLY A 504 -11.64 30.21 12.64
C GLY A 504 -11.33 31.04 11.39
N GLY A 505 -11.17 30.35 10.26
CA GLY A 505 -11.32 30.95 8.94
C GLY A 505 -12.80 31.04 8.61
N GLU A 506 -13.41 32.20 8.85
CA GLU A 506 -14.69 32.54 8.21
C GLU A 506 -14.51 32.40 6.69
N SER A 507 -15.51 31.83 6.02
CA SER A 507 -15.50 31.65 4.58
C SER A 507 -15.48 33.01 3.89
N GLY A 508 -14.28 33.44 3.45
CA GLY A 508 -14.14 34.59 2.58
C GLY A 508 -14.86 34.31 1.26
N GLU A 509 -16.02 34.95 1.09
CA GLU A 509 -16.75 34.95 -0.17
C GLU A 509 -15.85 35.52 -1.28
N GLU A 510 -15.77 34.84 -2.43
CA GLU A 510 -15.12 35.39 -3.62
C GLU A 510 -15.98 36.55 -4.16
N GLU A 511 -15.79 37.77 -3.62
CA GLU A 511 -16.43 38.96 -4.19
C GLU A 511 -15.86 39.30 -5.57
N ASP A 512 -16.78 39.43 -6.53
CA ASP A 512 -16.54 39.69 -7.95
C ASP A 512 -15.70 40.97 -8.20
N MET A 513 -14.70 40.85 -9.06
CA MET A 513 -13.71 41.88 -9.32
C MET A 513 -14.34 43.10 -10.05
N PRO A 514 -14.48 44.28 -9.40
CA PRO A 514 -15.28 45.36 -9.96
C PRO A 514 -14.59 46.03 -11.16
N LYS A 515 -15.30 46.03 -12.30
CA LYS A 515 -14.87 46.71 -13.52
C LYS A 515 -14.80 48.21 -13.30
N LYS A 516 -13.68 48.82 -13.70
CA LYS A 516 -13.49 50.28 -13.73
C LYS A 516 -14.73 50.99 -14.30
N LYS A 517 -15.29 51.92 -13.53
CA LYS A 517 -16.10 53.01 -14.06
C LYS A 517 -15.62 54.35 -13.53
N ASP A 518 -15.73 55.28 -14.45
CA ASP A 518 -15.22 56.64 -14.50
C ASP A 518 -15.51 57.52 -13.29
N PHE A 519 -14.62 58.51 -13.16
CA PHE A 519 -14.61 59.58 -12.17
C PHE A 519 -15.62 60.67 -12.58
N ASP A 520 -16.51 61.09 -11.68
CA ASP A 520 -17.11 62.43 -11.75
C ASP A 520 -17.37 62.95 -10.32
N PRO A 521 -16.99 64.19 -9.96
CA PRO A 521 -16.97 64.63 -8.57
C PRO A 521 -18.11 65.60 -8.27
N ASP A 522 -19.05 65.23 -7.38
CA ASP A 522 -19.69 66.28 -6.58
C ASP A 522 -20.12 65.89 -5.17
N SER A 523 -19.95 66.90 -4.35
CA SER A 523 -19.94 67.04 -2.90
C SER A 523 -21.28 66.82 -2.18
N LYS A 524 -21.24 66.18 -0.98
CA LYS A 524 -21.50 66.80 0.35
C LYS A 524 -21.86 65.79 1.45
N SER A 525 -21.08 65.81 2.52
CA SER A 525 -21.49 65.37 3.86
C SER A 525 -22.30 66.47 4.57
N PRO A 526 -23.09 66.13 5.60
CA PRO A 526 -22.76 66.68 6.92
C PRO A 526 -23.04 65.76 8.15
N LEU A 527 -22.00 65.59 8.96
CA LEU A 527 -21.93 65.76 10.43
C LEU A 527 -23.19 65.56 11.32
N GLY A 528 -23.29 64.37 11.94
CA GLY A 528 -23.58 64.11 13.37
C GLY A 528 -24.88 64.63 14.05
N PRO A 529 -25.00 64.54 15.40
CA PRO A 529 -24.27 63.68 16.34
C PRO A 529 -25.15 62.93 17.39
N GLY A 530 -24.59 61.84 17.95
CA GLY A 530 -24.71 61.33 19.34
C GLY A 530 -26.04 61.24 20.12
N ASN A 531 -26.22 60.13 20.86
CA ASN A 531 -26.66 60.21 22.25
C ASN A 531 -26.09 59.07 23.13
N HIS A 532 -26.05 59.31 24.45
CA HIS A 532 -25.45 58.45 25.48
C HIS A 532 -26.47 57.54 26.22
N GLY A 533 -25.94 56.53 26.92
CA GLY A 533 -26.58 55.86 28.06
C GLY A 533 -27.12 54.45 27.74
N GLY A 534 -26.95 53.44 28.59
CA GLY A 534 -26.28 53.39 29.90
C GLY A 534 -26.22 51.95 30.43
N GLU A 535 -25.35 51.69 31.40
CA GLU A 535 -25.04 50.35 31.93
C GLU A 535 -26.18 49.78 32.80
N THR A 536 -26.24 48.45 32.99
CA THR A 536 -26.11 47.81 34.34
C THR A 536 -26.10 46.27 34.31
N PHE A 537 -25.74 45.68 35.45
CA PHE A 537 -25.18 44.33 35.65
C PHE A 537 -26.05 43.47 36.61
N SER A 538 -26.13 42.14 36.40
CA SER A 538 -26.29 41.03 37.39
C SER A 538 -26.90 39.81 36.70
N ALA A 539 -26.47 38.54 36.82
CA ALA A 539 -25.71 37.74 37.82
C ALA A 539 -26.57 37.06 38.90
N LEU A 540 -26.30 35.74 39.13
CA LEU A 540 -26.78 34.83 40.19
C LEU A 540 -28.24 34.29 40.01
N SER A 541 -28.62 33.06 40.43
CA SER A 541 -27.91 31.87 40.95
C SER A 541 -28.89 30.69 41.20
N ASP A 542 -28.42 29.43 41.13
CA ASP A 542 -28.86 28.22 41.91
C ASP A 542 -30.36 27.78 41.90
N GLU A 543 -30.85 26.59 42.29
CA GLU A 543 -30.39 25.34 42.97
C GLU A 543 -31.39 24.20 42.52
N ARG A 544 -31.01 22.97 42.12
CA ARG A 544 -30.71 21.70 42.86
C ARG A 544 -31.86 20.99 43.61
N THR A 545 -32.10 19.70 43.28
CA THR A 545 -32.64 18.52 44.07
C THR A 545 -32.72 17.33 43.09
N GLU A 546 -32.05 16.16 43.24
CA GLU A 546 -32.21 15.05 44.22
C GLU A 546 -33.65 14.49 44.25
N ASP A 547 -33.94 13.20 44.01
CA ASP A 547 -33.44 11.99 44.71
C ASP A 547 -33.89 10.67 44.01
N SER A 548 -33.47 9.51 44.56
CA SER A 548 -34.09 8.17 44.58
C SER A 548 -33.48 7.01 43.77
N THR A 549 -33.13 5.97 44.52
CA THR A 549 -32.54 4.67 44.16
C THR A 549 -33.58 3.57 43.94
N GLU A 550 -33.26 2.51 43.18
CA GLU A 550 -33.81 1.17 43.49
C GLU A 550 -32.85 0.02 43.12
N LEU A 551 -32.75 -0.99 44.01
CA LEU A 551 -32.05 -2.26 43.78
C LEU A 551 -33.05 -3.34 43.36
N TYR A 552 -32.65 -4.29 42.51
CA TYR A 552 -33.18 -5.66 42.58
C TYR A 552 -32.09 -6.72 42.35
N ALA A 553 -32.32 -7.89 42.95
CA ALA A 553 -31.32 -8.92 43.19
C ALA A 553 -31.41 -10.14 42.25
N THR A 554 -30.39 -10.98 42.33
CA THR A 554 -30.27 -12.32 41.71
C THR A 554 -31.31 -13.31 42.22
N PRO A 555 -31.48 -14.44 41.51
CA PRO A 555 -31.33 -15.72 42.21
C PRO A 555 -30.47 -16.75 41.44
N ASP A 556 -29.66 -17.50 42.19
CA ASP A 556 -29.01 -18.73 41.74
C ASP A 556 -29.99 -19.91 41.66
N ALA A 557 -29.78 -20.83 40.70
CA ALA A 557 -29.99 -22.26 40.91
C ALA A 557 -29.32 -23.14 39.83
N ASN A 558 -28.45 -24.05 40.28
CA ASN A 558 -27.89 -25.19 39.53
C ASN A 558 -28.87 -25.91 38.59
N ASN A 559 -28.36 -26.37 37.45
CA ASN A 559 -28.36 -27.81 37.18
C ASN A 559 -27.19 -28.23 36.28
N GLY A 560 -26.70 -29.46 36.43
CA GLY A 560 -25.59 -30.01 35.64
C GLY A 560 -26.06 -30.78 34.40
N GLY A 561 -25.17 -30.93 33.43
CA GLY A 561 -25.37 -31.73 32.23
C GLY A 561 -24.06 -31.90 31.46
N ASP A 562 -23.44 -33.08 31.58
CA ASP A 562 -22.43 -33.53 30.61
C ASP A 562 -23.09 -33.70 29.25
N GLU A 563 -22.61 -33.03 28.19
CA GLU A 563 -22.94 -33.43 26.82
C GLU A 563 -21.86 -33.02 25.80
N ASN A 564 -21.11 -34.04 25.36
CA ASN A 564 -20.50 -34.25 24.04
C ASN A 564 -19.60 -33.15 23.43
N ASN A 565 -18.29 -33.35 23.60
CA ASN A 565 -17.23 -32.70 22.82
C ASN A 565 -16.97 -33.50 21.53
N VAL A 566 -17.63 -33.11 20.43
CA VAL A 566 -17.66 -33.77 19.10
C VAL A 566 -18.03 -32.70 18.05
N ASP A 567 -17.29 -32.40 16.98
CA ASP A 567 -15.92 -32.75 16.54
C ASP A 567 -15.33 -31.53 15.80
N ASP A 568 -14.00 -31.35 15.80
CA ASP A 568 -13.29 -30.33 14.97
C ASP A 568 -12.07 -30.90 14.24
N GLU A 569 -12.18 -32.15 13.79
CA GLU A 569 -11.20 -32.80 12.91
C GLU A 569 -11.84 -33.13 11.56
N HIS A 570 -11.97 -32.17 10.63
CA HIS A 570 -12.01 -32.45 9.17
C HIS A 570 -11.67 -31.22 8.29
N ARG A 571 -10.72 -30.38 8.72
CA ARG A 571 -10.10 -29.38 7.81
C ARG A 571 -9.01 -30.08 6.98
N THR A 572 -9.31 -30.35 5.72
CA THR A 572 -8.36 -30.95 4.76
C THR A 572 -7.07 -30.12 4.70
N LYS A 573 -5.93 -30.77 4.93
CA LYS A 573 -4.60 -30.14 4.85
C LYS A 573 -4.27 -29.90 3.38
N ILE A 574 -4.28 -28.64 2.95
CA ILE A 574 -3.98 -28.20 1.59
C ILE A 574 -2.55 -27.65 1.55
N PRO A 575 -1.68 -28.11 0.64
CA PRO A 575 -0.29 -27.68 0.61
C PRO A 575 -0.12 -26.24 0.10
N CYS A 576 0.79 -25.50 0.73
CA CYS A 576 1.24 -24.18 0.27
C CYS A 576 2.75 -24.14 0.00
N LYS A 577 3.24 -23.09 -0.66
CA LYS A 577 4.68 -22.81 -0.82
C LYS A 577 5.07 -21.46 -0.24
N PHE A 578 6.26 -21.43 0.33
CA PHE A 578 6.99 -20.32 0.94
C PHE A 578 8.46 -20.54 0.55
N ALA A 579 9.17 -19.48 0.15
CA ALA A 579 10.58 -19.51 -0.25
C ALA A 579 11.58 -19.43 0.93
#